data_AF-A0A6I1ZV96-F1
#
_entry.id   AF-A0A6I1ZV96-F1
#
_cell.length_a   1.000
_cell.length_b   1.000
_cell.length_c   1.000
_cell.angle_alpha   90.00
_cell.angle_beta   90.00
_cell.angle_gamma   90.00
#
_symmetry.space_group_name_H-M   'P 1'
#
loop_
_entity.id
_entity.type
_entity.pdbx_description
1 polymer ?
#
loop_
_entity_poly.entity_id
_entity_poly.type
_entity_poly.pdbx_seq_one_letter_code
_entity_poly.pdbx_strand_id
1 'polypeptide(L)'
;VDGVRILKPETLAEMLTAQNEDVPLDLDLRQGLSWVLMDRQFDDAGRVCHHTGSTHGFLSHIEILPDYQIGVVVLSNTQKAFIAIEAARMTLKLALRDKTGIDLPEPPGPAHSPYSTWAKEKLEALAGIYATEAGYDIMKAVPGGLEWWSSYGEETRKLMPLENGWFALPDSQELQVEFSTISGREVMVFHEDALFGLVGRSLWGEKYEPVPVPAAWLNRLGKYEVSNLYPDDCLRYLPEKVQDLSGSVELAVKDGILVLGCTIQGNSLLLVLEPINNTVAKICALGRDKGGAVQMMTVNGEEQIQLWGSLYKKP
;
A
#
# COMPACT_ATOMS: atom_id res chain seq x y z
N VAL A 1 14.76 30.83 -6.00
CA VAL A 1 16.24 30.67 -5.94
C VAL A 1 16.81 32.05 -5.68
N ASP A 2 17.79 32.20 -4.78
CA ASP A 2 18.30 33.51 -4.32
C ASP A 2 17.23 34.43 -3.70
N GLY A 3 16.28 33.86 -2.96
CA GLY A 3 15.16 34.60 -2.36
C GLY A 3 14.07 35.04 -3.36
N VAL A 4 14.26 34.78 -4.66
CA VAL A 4 13.24 35.07 -5.68
C VAL A 4 12.08 34.09 -5.55
N ARG A 5 10.88 34.64 -5.37
CA ARG A 5 9.62 33.90 -5.38
C ARG A 5 9.32 33.42 -6.80
N ILE A 6 9.38 32.10 -7.01
CA ILE A 6 9.09 31.47 -8.31
C ILE A 6 7.60 31.16 -8.47
N LEU A 7 6.95 30.71 -7.40
CA LEU A 7 5.51 30.39 -7.39
C LEU A 7 4.70 31.58 -6.88
N LYS A 8 3.57 31.87 -7.55
CA LYS A 8 2.60 32.84 -7.04
C LYS A 8 1.95 32.27 -5.76
N PRO A 9 1.55 33.12 -4.79
CA PRO A 9 0.88 32.67 -3.57
C PRO A 9 -0.35 31.80 -3.86
N GLU A 10 -1.12 32.14 -4.89
CA GLU A 10 -2.34 31.42 -5.27
C GLU A 10 -2.01 30.01 -5.80
N THR A 11 -0.89 29.87 -6.53
CA THR A 11 -0.42 28.56 -7.01
C THR A 11 0.00 27.67 -5.84
N LEU A 12 0.71 28.23 -4.84
CA LEU A 12 1.09 27.47 -3.66
C LEU A 12 -0.13 27.08 -2.82
N ALA A 13 -1.12 27.96 -2.69
CA ALA A 13 -2.37 27.66 -2.00
C ALA A 13 -3.13 26.51 -2.67
N GLU A 14 -3.17 26.50 -4.01
CA GLU A 14 -3.79 25.41 -4.77
C GLU A 14 -3.06 24.07 -4.56
N MET A 15 -1.73 24.08 -4.56
CA MET A 15 -0.94 22.87 -4.28
C MET A 15 -1.22 22.26 -2.91
N LEU A 16 -1.62 23.10 -1.94
CA LEU A 16 -1.94 22.72 -0.56
C LEU A 16 -3.45 22.63 -0.31
N THR A 17 -4.26 22.57 -1.37
CA THR A 17 -5.70 22.30 -1.30
C THR A 17 -5.92 20.83 -1.64
N ALA A 18 -6.74 20.13 -0.84
CA ALA A 18 -7.05 18.72 -1.07
C ALA A 18 -7.81 18.54 -2.40
N GLN A 19 -7.38 17.56 -3.19
CA GLN A 19 -7.85 17.28 -4.55
C GLN A 19 -8.71 16.01 -4.63
N ASN A 20 -8.87 15.31 -3.51
CA ASN A 20 -9.46 13.97 -3.44
C ASN A 20 -10.58 13.84 -2.39
N GLU A 21 -11.16 14.96 -1.93
CA GLU A 21 -12.21 14.93 -0.88
C GLU A 21 -13.47 14.17 -1.32
N ASP A 22 -13.73 14.08 -2.62
CA ASP A 22 -14.85 13.35 -3.21
C ASP A 22 -14.50 11.89 -3.60
N VAL A 23 -13.35 11.34 -3.16
CA VAL A 23 -12.92 9.97 -3.44
C VAL A 23 -13.11 9.09 -2.20
N PRO A 24 -14.22 8.31 -2.08
CA PRO A 24 -14.52 7.59 -0.84
C PRO A 24 -13.50 6.52 -0.45
N LEU A 25 -12.74 6.00 -1.42
CA LEU A 25 -11.71 4.99 -1.19
C LEU A 25 -10.41 5.58 -0.61
N ASP A 26 -10.24 6.90 -0.62
CA ASP A 26 -9.07 7.53 -0.02
C ASP A 26 -9.18 7.65 1.51
N LEU A 27 -10.36 7.37 2.08
CA LEU A 27 -10.63 7.35 3.53
C LEU A 27 -10.20 8.65 4.23
N ASP A 28 -9.10 8.61 4.99
CA ASP A 28 -8.55 9.77 5.71
C ASP A 28 -7.49 10.51 4.89
N LEU A 29 -6.99 9.91 3.80
CA LEU A 29 -5.93 10.49 2.97
C LEU A 29 -6.41 11.80 2.33
N ARG A 30 -5.65 12.87 2.56
CA ARG A 30 -5.83 14.16 1.91
C ARG A 30 -4.63 14.43 1.02
N GLN A 31 -4.86 14.46 -0.28
CA GLN A 31 -3.82 14.62 -1.29
C GLN A 31 -3.98 15.98 -1.98
N GLY A 32 -2.96 16.82 -1.89
CA GLY A 32 -2.79 18.03 -2.70
C GLY A 32 -2.05 17.75 -4.01
N LEU A 33 -1.65 18.80 -4.71
CA LEU A 33 -0.80 18.65 -5.90
C LEU A 33 0.65 18.42 -5.46
N SER A 34 1.09 17.16 -5.50
CA SER A 34 2.41 16.70 -5.06
C SER A 34 2.67 16.79 -3.55
N TRP A 35 1.62 16.88 -2.71
CA TRP A 35 1.74 16.94 -1.25
C TRP A 35 0.70 16.07 -0.58
N VAL A 36 1.10 15.29 0.42
CA VAL A 36 0.16 14.72 1.38
C VAL A 36 -0.16 15.83 2.41
N LEU A 37 -1.44 16.05 2.68
CA LEU A 37 -1.96 17.18 3.47
C LEU A 37 -2.55 16.74 4.82
N MET A 38 -2.11 15.58 5.30
CA MET A 38 -2.54 15.03 6.57
C MET A 38 -1.41 14.25 7.23
N ASP A 39 -1.32 14.43 8.54
CA ASP A 39 -0.51 13.66 9.47
C ASP A 39 -1.08 13.88 10.87
N ARG A 40 -1.65 12.83 11.46
CA ARG A 40 -2.34 12.94 12.74
C ARG A 40 -1.44 13.34 13.90
N GLN A 41 -0.13 13.18 13.75
CA GLN A 41 0.83 13.69 14.74
C GLN A 41 0.79 15.22 14.87
N PHE A 42 0.15 15.91 13.92
CA PHE A 42 0.07 17.37 13.85
C PHE A 42 -1.38 17.89 13.76
N ASP A 43 -2.40 17.08 14.06
CA ASP A 43 -3.82 17.50 14.02
C ASP A 43 -4.06 18.79 14.85
N ASP A 44 -3.41 18.90 16.01
CA ASP A 44 -3.51 20.07 16.91
C ASP A 44 -2.55 21.22 16.54
N ALA A 45 -1.77 21.08 15.46
CA ALA A 45 -0.84 22.09 14.94
C ALA A 45 -1.34 22.77 13.65
N GLY A 46 -2.59 22.57 13.26
CA GLY A 46 -3.15 23.20 12.07
C GLY A 46 -2.68 22.54 10.78
N ARG A 47 -2.30 23.32 9.77
CA ARG A 47 -1.94 22.75 8.46
C ARG A 47 -0.59 22.04 8.51
N VAL A 48 -0.56 20.85 7.92
CA VAL A 48 0.66 20.07 7.66
C VAL A 48 0.72 19.70 6.18
N CYS A 49 1.92 19.67 5.61
CA CYS A 49 2.13 19.00 4.32
C CYS A 49 3.47 18.26 4.30
N HIS A 50 3.47 17.08 3.71
CA HIS A 50 4.67 16.27 3.55
C HIS A 50 4.74 15.54 2.22
N HIS A 51 5.94 15.08 1.89
CA HIS A 51 6.16 14.17 0.78
C HIS A 51 7.36 13.26 1.09
N THR A 52 7.22 11.99 0.74
CA THR A 52 8.29 11.01 0.83
C THR A 52 8.69 10.55 -0.56
N GLY A 53 9.99 10.54 -0.82
CA GLY A 53 10.59 9.97 -2.02
C GLY A 53 11.49 8.82 -1.63
N SER A 54 11.41 7.73 -2.39
CA SER A 54 12.28 6.56 -2.22
C SER A 54 12.75 6.10 -3.60
N THR A 55 14.05 5.87 -3.73
CA THR A 55 14.69 5.29 -4.92
C THR A 55 15.73 4.25 -4.47
N HIS A 56 16.48 3.66 -5.40
CA HIS A 56 17.56 2.71 -5.08
C HIS A 56 18.54 3.27 -4.06
N GLY A 57 18.53 2.74 -2.83
CA GLY A 57 19.47 3.16 -1.79
C GLY A 57 19.25 4.55 -1.21
N PHE A 58 18.20 5.29 -1.58
CA PHE A 58 17.96 6.64 -1.06
C PHE A 58 16.52 6.84 -0.60
N LEU A 59 16.35 7.62 0.45
CA LEU A 59 15.07 8.09 0.92
C LEU A 59 15.17 9.57 1.27
N SER A 60 14.19 10.34 0.85
CA SER A 60 14.02 11.74 1.20
C SER A 60 12.65 11.95 1.80
N HIS A 61 12.60 12.69 2.90
CA HIS A 61 11.34 13.12 3.50
C HIS A 61 11.38 14.61 3.77
N ILE A 62 10.29 15.30 3.42
CA ILE A 62 10.07 16.70 3.75
C ILE A 62 8.71 16.82 4.42
N GLU A 63 8.66 17.57 5.52
CA GLU A 63 7.44 17.87 6.25
C GLU A 63 7.45 19.31 6.76
N ILE A 64 6.31 19.98 6.62
CA ILE A 64 6.18 21.42 6.83
C ILE A 64 4.91 21.69 7.64
N LEU A 65 5.03 22.60 8.60
CA LEU A 65 3.91 23.27 9.27
C LEU A 65 3.83 24.71 8.76
N PRO A 66 3.05 24.99 7.69
CA PRO A 66 3.08 26.30 7.03
C PRO A 66 2.64 27.44 7.94
N ASP A 67 1.70 27.18 8.86
CA ASP A 67 1.15 28.17 9.79
C ASP A 67 2.20 28.66 10.80
N TYR A 68 3.18 27.81 11.10
CA TYR A 68 4.30 28.15 11.98
C TYR A 68 5.58 28.51 11.22
N GLN A 69 5.58 28.43 9.89
CA GLN A 69 6.79 28.64 9.06
C GLN A 69 7.97 27.77 9.53
N ILE A 70 7.69 26.49 9.81
CA ILE A 70 8.70 25.49 10.17
C ILE A 70 8.62 24.38 9.13
N GLY A 71 9.77 23.90 8.67
CA GLY A 71 9.86 22.71 7.84
C GLY A 71 11.14 21.96 8.13
N VAL A 72 11.08 20.65 8.00
CA VAL A 72 12.20 19.73 8.18
C VAL A 72 12.38 18.92 6.91
N VAL A 73 13.64 18.74 6.50
CA VAL A 73 14.02 17.86 5.41
C VAL A 73 15.05 16.88 5.93
N VAL A 74 14.80 15.58 5.73
CA VAL A 74 15.73 14.52 6.07
C VAL A 74 16.06 13.75 4.79
N LEU A 75 17.35 13.61 4.50
CA LEU A 75 17.86 12.85 3.37
C LEU A 75 18.69 11.69 3.89
N SER A 76 18.46 10.50 3.34
CA SER A 76 19.19 9.30 3.69
C SER A 76 19.65 8.56 2.45
N ASN A 77 20.82 7.93 2.57
CA ASN A 77 21.46 7.11 1.54
C ASN A 77 21.47 5.63 1.94
N THR A 78 20.41 5.18 2.62
CA THR A 78 20.15 3.76 2.86
C THR A 78 18.69 3.42 2.63
N GLN A 79 18.42 2.21 2.09
CA GLN A 79 17.07 1.69 1.87
C GLN A 79 16.29 1.42 3.16
N LYS A 80 16.97 1.25 4.30
CA LYS A 80 16.32 1.01 5.60
C LYS A 80 15.98 2.30 6.35
N ALA A 81 15.83 3.42 5.64
CA ALA A 81 15.71 4.74 6.24
C ALA A 81 14.28 5.20 6.52
N PHE A 82 13.32 4.30 6.75
CA PHE A 82 11.99 4.75 7.24
C PHE A 82 12.10 5.58 8.53
N ILE A 83 13.16 5.36 9.32
CA ILE A 83 13.56 6.21 10.45
C ILE A 83 13.75 7.69 10.09
N ALA A 84 13.97 8.04 8.81
CA ALA A 84 14.06 9.43 8.37
C ALA A 84 12.72 10.16 8.51
N ILE A 85 11.60 9.46 8.32
CA ILE A 85 10.24 10.01 8.52
C ILE A 85 10.05 10.31 10.01
N GLU A 86 10.35 9.35 10.88
CA GLU A 86 10.29 9.53 12.34
C GLU A 86 11.21 10.65 12.83
N ALA A 87 12.45 10.71 12.32
CA ALA A 87 13.41 11.76 12.65
C ALA A 87 12.92 13.14 12.21
N ALA A 88 12.30 13.26 11.03
CA ALA A 88 11.72 14.51 10.56
C ALA A 88 10.60 14.98 11.50
N ARG A 89 9.68 14.09 11.85
CA ARG A 89 8.55 14.37 12.74
C ARG A 89 8.98 14.77 14.14
N MET A 90 9.90 14.01 14.72
CA MET A 90 10.41 14.32 16.05
C MET A 90 11.13 15.67 16.06
N THR A 91 11.92 15.96 15.02
CA THR A 91 12.57 17.27 14.86
C THR A 91 11.54 18.38 14.69
N LEU A 92 10.47 18.16 13.93
CA LEU A 92 9.42 19.14 13.68
C LEU A 92 8.59 19.42 14.94
N LYS A 93 8.23 18.39 15.71
CA LYS A 93 7.61 18.50 17.05
C LYS A 93 8.48 19.33 18.00
N LEU A 94 9.78 19.03 18.08
CA LEU A 94 10.73 19.78 18.92
C LEU A 94 10.85 21.25 18.47
N ALA A 95 10.95 21.50 17.17
CA ALA A 95 11.03 22.85 16.62
C ALA A 95 9.75 23.66 16.88
N LEU A 96 8.57 23.03 16.78
CA LEU A 96 7.30 23.65 17.13
C LEU A 96 7.27 24.05 18.60
N ARG A 97 7.65 23.13 19.49
CA ARG A 97 7.73 23.36 20.94
C ARG A 97 8.68 24.51 21.28
N ASP A 98 9.88 24.53 20.69
CA ASP A 98 10.86 25.60 20.94
C ASP A 98 10.38 26.96 20.44
N LYS A 99 9.68 26.99 19.29
CA LYS A 99 9.20 28.24 18.69
C LYS A 99 7.95 28.81 19.35
N THR A 100 7.05 27.95 19.83
CA THR A 100 5.68 28.34 20.22
C THR A 100 5.28 27.93 21.63
N GLY A 101 6.01 26.99 22.25
CA GLY A 101 5.63 26.34 23.50
C GLY A 101 4.58 25.24 23.35
N ILE A 102 4.09 24.95 22.13
CA ILE A 102 3.13 23.87 21.87
C ILE A 102 3.85 22.52 21.94
N ASP A 103 3.39 21.65 22.84
CA ASP A 103 3.84 20.27 22.97
C ASP A 103 2.72 19.36 22.45
N LEU A 104 2.96 18.69 21.33
CA LEU A 104 1.94 17.86 20.68
C LEU A 104 1.93 16.47 21.35
N PRO A 105 0.76 15.99 21.81
CA PRO A 105 0.65 14.61 22.28
C PRO A 105 0.84 13.63 21.11
N GLU A 106 1.14 12.38 21.43
CA GLU A 106 0.99 11.33 20.42
C GLU A 106 -0.49 11.18 20.08
N PRO A 107 -0.83 11.02 18.79
CA PRO A 107 -2.22 10.81 18.39
C PRO A 107 -2.74 9.54 19.05
N PRO A 108 -4.01 9.50 19.48
CA PRO A 108 -4.59 8.29 20.00
C PRO A 108 -4.72 7.25 18.88
N GLY A 109 -4.37 5.99 19.19
CA GLY A 109 -4.71 4.84 18.36
C GLY A 109 -6.23 4.62 18.26
N PRO A 110 -6.65 3.55 17.57
CA PRO A 110 -8.07 3.26 17.40
C PRO A 110 -8.77 3.05 18.76
N ALA A 111 -9.96 3.60 18.91
CA ALA A 111 -10.71 3.50 20.16
C ALA A 111 -10.97 2.03 20.53
N HIS A 112 -10.52 1.61 21.71
CA HIS A 112 -10.74 0.24 22.18
C HIS A 112 -12.23 -0.03 22.41
N SER A 113 -12.64 -1.25 22.08
CA SER A 113 -14.00 -1.73 22.27
C SER A 113 -13.98 -3.08 22.98
N PRO A 114 -14.98 -3.43 23.80
CA PRO A 114 -15.07 -4.78 24.36
C PRO A 114 -15.15 -5.84 23.25
N TYR A 115 -14.54 -7.00 23.49
CA TYR A 115 -14.74 -8.17 22.66
C TYR A 115 -16.18 -8.66 22.78
N SER A 116 -16.72 -9.14 21.67
CA SER A 116 -18.09 -9.61 21.56
C SER A 116 -18.15 -11.01 20.94
N THR A 117 -19.36 -11.54 20.80
CA THR A 117 -19.62 -12.74 19.99
C THR A 117 -20.60 -12.36 18.89
N TRP A 118 -20.29 -12.78 17.66
CA TRP A 118 -21.13 -12.51 16.50
C TRP A 118 -21.76 -13.80 15.98
N ALA A 119 -22.94 -13.66 15.37
CA ALA A 119 -23.63 -14.76 14.73
C ALA A 119 -22.78 -15.37 13.59
N LYS A 120 -22.89 -16.69 13.42
CA LYS A 120 -22.11 -17.45 12.43
C LYS A 120 -22.36 -16.93 11.02
N GLU A 121 -23.60 -16.62 10.69
CA GLU A 121 -24.03 -16.12 9.38
C GLU A 121 -23.36 -14.78 9.05
N LYS A 122 -23.16 -13.92 10.06
CA LYS A 122 -22.46 -12.65 9.90
C LYS A 122 -20.98 -12.87 9.60
N LEU A 123 -20.33 -13.82 10.28
CA LEU A 123 -18.94 -14.18 10.03
C LEU A 123 -18.76 -14.84 8.65
N GLU A 124 -19.70 -15.69 8.25
CA GLU A 124 -19.69 -16.34 6.93
C GLU A 124 -19.85 -15.36 5.78
N ALA A 125 -20.62 -14.28 5.95
CA ALA A 125 -20.75 -13.22 4.95
C ALA A 125 -19.43 -12.45 4.71
N LEU A 126 -18.55 -12.38 5.72
CA LEU A 126 -17.24 -11.73 5.65
C LEU A 126 -16.14 -12.66 5.16
N ALA A 127 -16.36 -13.98 5.22
CA ALA A 127 -15.42 -14.96 4.72
C ALA A 127 -15.25 -14.83 3.19
N GLY A 128 -14.07 -15.19 2.70
CA GLY A 128 -13.72 -15.06 1.29
C GLY A 128 -12.26 -14.75 1.08
N ILE A 129 -11.91 -14.48 -0.17
CA ILE A 129 -10.58 -14.05 -0.57
C ILE A 129 -10.60 -12.53 -0.72
N TYR A 130 -9.57 -11.86 -0.23
CA TYR A 130 -9.38 -10.42 -0.38
C TYR A 130 -8.05 -10.18 -1.10
N ALA A 131 -8.08 -9.54 -2.26
CA ALA A 131 -6.86 -9.14 -2.96
C ALA A 131 -6.27 -7.91 -2.26
N THR A 132 -4.97 -7.96 -1.92
CA THR A 132 -4.24 -6.93 -1.17
C THR A 132 -3.14 -6.32 -2.03
N GLU A 133 -2.46 -5.27 -1.52
CA GLU A 133 -1.34 -4.66 -2.26
C GLU A 133 -0.18 -5.65 -2.50
N ALA A 134 0.04 -6.57 -1.57
CA ALA A 134 1.17 -7.51 -1.59
C ALA A 134 0.81 -8.94 -2.05
N GLY A 135 -0.47 -9.25 -2.20
CA GLY A 135 -0.94 -10.59 -2.49
C GLY A 135 -2.44 -10.73 -2.37
N TYR A 136 -2.85 -11.75 -1.64
CA TYR A 136 -4.23 -11.98 -1.23
C TYR A 136 -4.29 -12.59 0.17
N ASP A 137 -5.41 -12.38 0.81
CA ASP A 137 -5.73 -12.90 2.14
C ASP A 137 -6.95 -13.80 2.04
N ILE A 138 -7.00 -14.81 2.90
CA ILE A 138 -8.14 -15.73 3.02
C ILE A 138 -8.74 -15.56 4.41
N MET A 139 -10.00 -15.12 4.43
CA MET A 139 -10.83 -15.03 5.63
C MET A 139 -11.72 -16.25 5.73
N LYS A 140 -11.67 -16.96 6.86
CA LYS A 140 -12.55 -18.10 7.15
C LYS A 140 -13.33 -17.83 8.43
N ALA A 141 -14.64 -18.07 8.38
CA ALA A 141 -15.46 -18.08 9.59
C ALA A 141 -15.09 -19.27 10.48
N VAL A 142 -14.76 -19.00 11.74
CA VAL A 142 -14.46 -20.02 12.75
C VAL A 142 -15.26 -19.74 14.04
N PRO A 143 -15.41 -20.70 14.95
CA PRO A 143 -16.06 -20.44 16.23
C PRO A 143 -15.42 -19.25 16.98
N GLY A 144 -16.23 -18.22 17.23
CA GLY A 144 -15.84 -17.03 17.97
C GLY A 144 -15.10 -15.95 17.17
N GLY A 145 -15.01 -16.05 15.83
CA GLY A 145 -14.42 -14.99 15.02
C GLY A 145 -14.03 -15.40 13.59
N LEU A 146 -12.98 -14.76 13.06
CA LEU A 146 -12.40 -15.07 11.76
C LEU A 146 -10.99 -15.65 11.93
N GLU A 147 -10.64 -16.60 11.08
CA GLU A 147 -9.26 -16.98 10.82
C GLU A 147 -8.80 -16.22 9.57
N TRP A 148 -7.72 -15.45 9.72
CA TRP A 148 -7.12 -14.65 8.67
C TRP A 148 -5.78 -15.25 8.30
N TRP A 149 -5.70 -15.83 7.10
CA TRP A 149 -4.42 -16.24 6.51
C TRP A 149 -3.98 -15.19 5.47
N SER A 150 -2.73 -14.77 5.55
CA SER A 150 -2.12 -13.83 4.60
C SER A 150 -1.10 -14.54 3.73
N SER A 151 -1.24 -14.43 2.40
CA SER A 151 -0.19 -14.92 1.47
C SER A 151 1.11 -14.12 1.60
N TYR A 152 1.02 -12.88 2.10
CA TYR A 152 2.18 -12.10 2.48
C TYR A 152 2.63 -12.52 3.89
N GLY A 153 3.85 -13.04 4.02
CA GLY A 153 4.39 -13.57 5.27
C GLY A 153 3.98 -15.02 5.58
N GLU A 154 2.97 -15.57 4.90
CA GLU A 154 2.48 -16.95 5.09
C GLU A 154 2.04 -17.25 6.54
N GLU A 155 1.35 -16.29 7.17
CA GLU A 155 0.91 -16.38 8.56
C GLU A 155 -0.62 -16.50 8.69
N THR A 156 -1.07 -17.23 9.72
CA THR A 156 -2.47 -17.30 10.12
C THR A 156 -2.67 -16.62 11.47
N ARG A 157 -3.67 -15.75 11.57
CA ARG A 157 -4.06 -15.05 12.80
C ARG A 157 -5.54 -15.26 13.08
N LYS A 158 -5.92 -15.17 14.35
CA LYS A 158 -7.33 -15.14 14.76
C LYS A 158 -7.76 -13.69 14.95
N LEU A 159 -8.92 -13.34 14.40
CA LEU A 159 -9.59 -12.07 14.58
C LEU A 159 -10.85 -12.27 15.41
N MET A 160 -10.96 -11.55 16.52
CA MET A 160 -12.11 -11.58 17.42
C MET A 160 -12.99 -10.35 17.20
N PRO A 161 -14.32 -10.53 17.10
CA PRO A 161 -15.21 -9.41 16.87
C PRO A 161 -15.29 -8.51 18.10
N LEU A 162 -15.49 -7.22 17.85
CA LEU A 162 -15.66 -6.16 18.84
C LEU A 162 -17.12 -5.65 18.83
N GLU A 163 -17.55 -5.02 19.93
CA GLU A 163 -18.88 -4.40 20.01
C GLU A 163 -19.08 -3.23 19.03
N ASN A 164 -18.00 -2.52 18.67
CA ASN A 164 -18.02 -1.40 17.72
C ASN A 164 -18.25 -1.80 16.25
N GLY A 165 -18.34 -3.09 15.93
CA GLY A 165 -18.53 -3.55 14.55
C GLY A 165 -17.24 -3.92 13.82
N TRP A 166 -16.08 -3.91 14.49
CA TRP A 166 -14.78 -4.28 13.91
C TRP A 166 -14.24 -5.59 14.50
N PHE A 167 -13.00 -5.93 14.14
CA PHE A 167 -12.27 -7.07 14.67
C PHE A 167 -10.90 -6.63 15.20
N ALA A 168 -10.35 -7.38 16.15
CA ALA A 168 -8.98 -7.20 16.63
C ALA A 168 -8.31 -8.55 16.90
N LEU A 169 -6.99 -8.54 17.12
CA LEU A 169 -6.27 -9.71 17.62
C LEU A 169 -6.67 -9.97 19.09
N PRO A 170 -6.66 -11.22 19.59
CA PRO A 170 -7.10 -11.52 20.96
C PRO A 170 -6.39 -10.71 22.05
N ASP A 171 -5.11 -10.41 21.84
CA ASP A 171 -4.21 -9.82 22.84
C ASP A 171 -3.89 -8.34 22.57
N SER A 172 -4.44 -7.73 21.51
CA SER A 172 -4.15 -6.35 21.12
C SER A 172 -5.24 -5.74 20.23
N GLN A 173 -5.61 -4.48 20.50
CA GLN A 173 -6.52 -3.69 19.68
C GLN A 173 -5.85 -2.50 18.98
N GLU A 174 -4.51 -2.47 18.93
CA GLU A 174 -3.75 -1.42 18.22
C GLU A 174 -3.94 -1.49 16.69
N LEU A 175 -4.26 -2.69 16.20
CA LEU A 175 -4.79 -2.93 14.87
C LEU A 175 -6.25 -3.39 15.02
N GLN A 176 -7.18 -2.62 14.46
CA GLN A 176 -8.55 -3.05 14.27
C GLN A 176 -8.87 -3.18 12.79
N VAL A 177 -9.63 -4.22 12.43
CA VAL A 177 -10.01 -4.53 11.05
C VAL A 177 -11.51 -4.33 10.90
N GLU A 178 -11.89 -3.43 10.01
CA GLU A 178 -13.26 -3.18 9.59
C GLU A 178 -13.50 -3.84 8.23
N PHE A 179 -14.65 -4.49 8.09
CA PHE A 179 -15.16 -4.93 6.78
C PHE A 179 -16.31 -4.01 6.40
N SER A 180 -16.19 -3.36 5.25
CA SER A 180 -17.13 -2.31 4.84
C SER A 180 -17.47 -2.41 3.36
N THR A 181 -18.53 -1.72 2.94
CA THR A 181 -18.85 -1.51 1.53
C THR A 181 -18.70 -0.04 1.19
N ILE A 182 -17.71 0.29 0.36
CA ILE A 182 -17.41 1.67 -0.03
C ILE A 182 -17.54 1.78 -1.54
N SER A 183 -18.40 2.67 -2.01
CA SER A 183 -18.67 2.85 -3.46
C SER A 183 -19.02 1.54 -4.19
N GLY A 184 -19.76 0.65 -3.52
CA GLY A 184 -20.16 -0.65 -4.05
C GLY A 184 -19.09 -1.74 -4.02
N ARG A 185 -17.94 -1.49 -3.38
CA ARG A 185 -16.85 -2.46 -3.23
C ARG A 185 -16.77 -2.97 -1.80
N GLU A 186 -16.72 -4.28 -1.62
CA GLU A 186 -16.46 -4.90 -0.32
C GLU A 186 -14.97 -4.82 0.00
N VAL A 187 -14.60 -4.14 1.08
CA VAL A 187 -13.21 -3.83 1.42
C VAL A 187 -12.89 -4.16 2.87
N MET A 188 -11.61 -4.47 3.10
CA MET A 188 -11.00 -4.49 4.42
C MET A 188 -10.31 -3.14 4.66
N VAL A 189 -10.68 -2.50 5.76
CA VAL A 189 -10.08 -1.25 6.24
C VAL A 189 -9.33 -1.56 7.52
N PHE A 190 -8.07 -1.15 7.60
CA PHE A 190 -7.33 -1.17 8.85
C PHE A 190 -7.47 0.17 9.55
N HIS A 191 -7.58 0.08 10.87
CA HIS A 191 -7.45 1.19 11.79
C HIS A 191 -6.20 0.91 12.62
N GLU A 192 -5.19 1.75 12.45
CA GLU A 192 -3.82 1.46 12.92
C GLU A 192 -3.22 2.66 13.63
N ASP A 193 -2.34 2.38 14.60
CA ASP A 193 -1.56 3.40 15.29
C ASP A 193 -0.36 3.94 14.47
N ALA A 194 -0.04 3.36 13.30
CA ALA A 194 0.82 3.97 12.26
C ALA A 194 1.12 2.99 11.11
N LEU A 195 0.64 3.25 9.90
CA LEU A 195 1.20 2.66 8.68
C LEU A 195 1.96 3.72 7.90
N PHE A 196 3.26 3.50 7.65
CA PHE A 196 4.17 4.52 7.10
C PHE A 196 4.16 5.84 7.88
N GLY A 197 3.82 5.73 9.17
CA GLY A 197 3.70 6.86 10.05
C GLY A 197 2.37 7.62 9.97
N LEU A 198 1.45 7.29 9.07
CA LEU A 198 0.10 7.87 9.10
C LEU A 198 -0.75 7.06 10.07
N VAL A 199 -1.18 7.69 11.16
CA VAL A 199 -2.18 7.12 12.07
C VAL A 199 -3.55 7.30 11.43
N GLY A 200 -4.43 6.31 11.53
CA GLY A 200 -5.80 6.41 11.01
C GLY A 200 -6.20 5.21 10.15
N ARG A 201 -7.07 5.47 9.16
CA ARG A 201 -7.68 4.43 8.33
C ARG A 201 -6.91 4.21 7.03
N SER A 202 -6.65 2.95 6.70
CA SER A 202 -6.01 2.54 5.44
C SER A 202 -6.81 1.42 4.77
N LEU A 203 -6.86 1.43 3.44
CA LEU A 203 -7.41 0.29 2.69
C LEU A 203 -6.39 -0.82 2.63
N TRP A 204 -6.76 -2.01 3.11
CA TRP A 204 -5.89 -3.17 3.10
C TRP A 204 -6.14 -4.09 1.91
N GLY A 205 -7.42 -4.38 1.62
CA GLY A 205 -7.79 -5.33 0.59
C GLY A 205 -9.21 -5.15 0.09
N GLU A 206 -9.47 -5.69 -1.10
CA GLU A 206 -10.78 -5.73 -1.74
C GLU A 206 -11.21 -7.18 -1.90
N LYS A 207 -12.47 -7.49 -1.58
CA LYS A 207 -13.01 -8.84 -1.75
C LYS A 207 -12.92 -9.26 -3.22
N TYR A 208 -12.40 -10.46 -3.43
CA TYR A 208 -12.10 -11.00 -4.73
C TYR A 208 -12.74 -12.37 -4.88
N GLU A 209 -13.48 -12.55 -5.96
CA GLU A 209 -14.09 -13.82 -6.34
C GLU A 209 -13.26 -14.45 -7.45
N PRO A 210 -12.49 -15.52 -7.18
CA PRO A 210 -11.64 -16.12 -8.20
C PRO A 210 -12.42 -16.62 -9.40
N VAL A 211 -11.96 -16.25 -10.60
CA VAL A 211 -12.48 -16.79 -11.85
C VAL A 211 -11.71 -18.05 -12.26
N PRO A 212 -12.35 -19.02 -12.95
CA PRO A 212 -11.63 -20.18 -13.48
C PRO A 212 -10.50 -19.76 -14.41
N VAL A 213 -9.29 -20.28 -14.15
CA VAL A 213 -8.10 -19.94 -14.95
C VAL A 213 -8.20 -20.58 -16.34
N PRO A 214 -8.21 -19.80 -17.44
CA PRO A 214 -8.32 -20.37 -18.78
C PRO A 214 -7.12 -21.25 -19.16
N ALA A 215 -7.35 -22.28 -19.97
CA ALA A 215 -6.30 -23.21 -20.40
C ALA A 215 -5.09 -22.51 -21.06
N ALA A 216 -5.31 -21.41 -21.78
CA ALA A 216 -4.24 -20.61 -22.37
C ALA A 216 -3.26 -20.07 -21.31
N TRP A 217 -3.76 -19.63 -20.14
CA TRP A 217 -2.91 -19.16 -19.04
C TRP A 217 -2.26 -20.32 -18.29
N LEU A 218 -2.96 -21.45 -18.12
CA LEU A 218 -2.39 -22.66 -17.53
C LEU A 218 -1.19 -23.20 -18.33
N ASN A 219 -1.24 -23.11 -19.66
CA ASN A 219 -0.12 -23.52 -20.51
C ASN A 219 1.11 -22.59 -20.41
N ARG A 220 0.95 -21.40 -19.81
CA ARG A 220 1.99 -20.38 -19.67
C ARG A 220 2.63 -20.35 -18.30
N LEU A 221 2.20 -21.18 -17.36
CA LEU A 221 2.80 -21.22 -16.03
C LEU A 221 4.32 -21.47 -16.09
N GLY A 222 5.01 -21.00 -15.06
CA GLY A 222 6.45 -21.13 -14.89
C GLY A 222 7.16 -19.78 -14.82
N LYS A 223 8.50 -19.88 -14.83
CA LYS A 223 9.41 -18.76 -14.66
C LYS A 223 9.71 -18.06 -15.98
N TYR A 224 9.90 -16.75 -15.90
CA TYR A 224 10.28 -15.88 -17.00
C TYR A 224 11.40 -14.94 -16.52
N GLU A 225 12.29 -14.56 -17.43
CA GLU A 225 13.42 -13.65 -17.19
C GLU A 225 13.28 -12.39 -18.04
N VAL A 226 13.66 -11.25 -17.47
CA VAL A 226 13.59 -9.96 -18.16
C VAL A 226 14.46 -9.96 -19.42
N SER A 227 13.90 -9.50 -20.54
CA SER A 227 14.51 -9.62 -21.87
C SER A 227 14.92 -8.28 -22.49
N ASN A 228 14.37 -7.16 -22.01
CA ASN A 228 14.48 -5.85 -22.64
C ASN A 228 15.18 -4.78 -21.80
N LEU A 229 16.02 -5.17 -20.83
CA LEU A 229 16.84 -4.20 -20.10
C LEU A 229 17.83 -3.50 -21.04
N TYR A 230 17.86 -2.16 -20.99
CA TYR A 230 18.87 -1.38 -21.70
C TYR A 230 20.29 -1.78 -21.26
N PRO A 231 21.32 -1.65 -22.12
CA PRO A 231 22.69 -2.03 -21.77
C PRO A 231 23.24 -1.30 -20.54
N ASP A 232 22.81 -0.06 -20.32
CA ASP A 232 23.19 0.84 -19.23
C ASP A 232 22.17 0.91 -18.09
N ASP A 233 21.17 0.01 -18.10
CA ASP A 233 20.16 -0.07 -17.05
C ASP A 233 20.79 -0.41 -15.69
N CYS A 234 20.44 0.35 -14.65
CA CYS A 234 21.00 0.17 -13.31
C CYS A 234 20.71 -1.21 -12.72
N LEU A 235 19.59 -1.86 -13.11
CA LEU A 235 19.22 -3.20 -12.64
C LEU A 235 20.28 -4.26 -12.95
N ARG A 236 21.08 -4.05 -14.01
CA ARG A 236 22.20 -4.95 -14.35
C ARG A 236 23.35 -4.94 -13.34
N TYR A 237 23.44 -3.88 -12.54
CA TYR A 237 24.55 -3.65 -11.61
C TYR A 237 24.11 -3.64 -10.15
N LEU A 238 22.81 -3.52 -9.90
CA LEU A 238 22.23 -3.52 -8.55
C LEU A 238 22.02 -4.95 -8.03
N PRO A 239 22.35 -5.23 -6.75
CA PRO A 239 21.94 -6.47 -6.10
C PRO A 239 20.42 -6.65 -6.13
N GLU A 240 19.93 -7.88 -6.31
CA GLU A 240 18.48 -8.20 -6.37
C GLU A 240 17.67 -7.57 -5.22
N LYS A 241 18.21 -7.63 -4.00
CA LYS A 241 17.59 -7.04 -2.79
C LYS A 241 17.32 -5.54 -2.86
N VAL A 242 17.95 -4.81 -3.78
CA VAL A 242 17.76 -3.37 -3.94
C VAL A 242 17.09 -3.00 -5.26
N GLN A 243 16.76 -3.96 -6.13
CA GLN A 243 16.16 -3.71 -7.45
C GLN A 243 14.69 -3.28 -7.32
N ASP A 244 14.27 -2.29 -8.10
CA ASP A 244 12.87 -1.82 -8.15
C ASP A 244 11.99 -2.69 -9.06
N LEU A 245 12.61 -3.47 -9.95
CA LEU A 245 11.93 -4.41 -10.84
C LEU A 245 12.59 -5.77 -10.69
N SER A 246 11.76 -6.81 -10.69
CA SER A 246 12.27 -8.17 -10.60
C SER A 246 12.96 -8.56 -11.90
N GLY A 247 14.18 -9.10 -11.82
CA GLY A 247 14.86 -9.70 -12.96
C GLY A 247 14.19 -10.98 -13.48
N SER A 248 13.35 -11.60 -12.65
CA SER A 248 12.55 -12.76 -13.03
C SER A 248 11.14 -12.66 -12.46
N VAL A 249 10.16 -13.21 -13.14
CA VAL A 249 8.78 -13.32 -12.63
C VAL A 249 8.31 -14.75 -12.76
N GLU A 250 7.37 -15.15 -11.92
CA GLU A 250 6.79 -16.50 -11.95
C GLU A 250 5.27 -16.42 -12.08
N LEU A 251 4.75 -16.95 -13.19
CA LEU A 251 3.33 -17.11 -13.38
C LEU A 251 2.91 -18.45 -12.76
N ALA A 252 2.04 -18.40 -11.76
CA ALA A 252 1.62 -19.57 -10.99
C ALA A 252 0.11 -19.57 -10.70
N VAL A 253 -0.42 -20.72 -10.30
CA VAL A 253 -1.74 -20.82 -9.68
C VAL A 253 -1.55 -21.16 -8.21
N LYS A 254 -2.05 -20.32 -7.30
CA LYS A 254 -2.02 -20.55 -5.85
C LYS A 254 -3.43 -20.41 -5.29
N ASP A 255 -3.89 -21.37 -4.51
CA ASP A 255 -5.25 -21.40 -3.94
C ASP A 255 -6.38 -21.21 -4.99
N GLY A 256 -6.15 -21.69 -6.22
CA GLY A 256 -7.08 -21.52 -7.34
C GLY A 256 -7.03 -20.15 -8.04
N ILE A 257 -6.11 -19.27 -7.62
CA ILE A 257 -5.94 -17.91 -8.12
C ILE A 257 -4.73 -17.85 -9.05
N LEU A 258 -4.89 -17.24 -10.22
CA LEU A 258 -3.75 -16.92 -11.09
C LEU A 258 -2.97 -15.76 -10.47
N VAL A 259 -1.67 -15.94 -10.27
CA VAL A 259 -0.80 -14.92 -9.68
C VAL A 259 0.48 -14.77 -10.50
N LEU A 260 1.03 -13.55 -10.51
CA LEU A 260 2.38 -13.27 -10.98
C LEU A 260 3.26 -12.90 -9.78
N GLY A 261 4.15 -13.80 -9.41
CA GLY A 261 5.18 -13.56 -8.39
C GLY A 261 6.28 -12.67 -8.95
N CYS A 262 6.59 -11.60 -8.22
CA CYS A 262 7.68 -10.68 -8.54
C CYS A 262 8.32 -10.12 -7.27
N THR A 263 9.56 -9.65 -7.38
CA THR A 263 10.26 -8.93 -6.31
C THR A 263 10.34 -7.44 -6.65
N ILE A 264 9.88 -6.60 -5.73
CA ILE A 264 9.93 -5.13 -5.85
C ILE A 264 10.58 -4.59 -4.58
N GLN A 265 11.68 -3.84 -4.72
CA GLN A 265 12.41 -3.26 -3.60
C GLN A 265 12.82 -4.29 -2.53
N GLY A 266 13.16 -5.51 -2.98
CA GLY A 266 13.52 -6.63 -2.11
C GLY A 266 12.34 -7.35 -1.44
N ASN A 267 11.10 -6.90 -1.64
CA ASN A 267 9.90 -7.56 -1.15
C ASN A 267 9.32 -8.49 -2.21
N SER A 268 9.04 -9.74 -1.84
CA SER A 268 8.33 -10.68 -2.70
C SER A 268 6.83 -10.40 -2.62
N LEU A 269 6.23 -10.13 -3.79
CA LEU A 269 4.81 -9.81 -3.93
C LEU A 269 4.15 -10.80 -4.88
N LEU A 270 2.85 -11.00 -4.70
CA LEU A 270 2.00 -11.75 -5.62
C LEU A 270 0.99 -10.79 -6.26
N LEU A 271 1.12 -10.53 -7.55
CA LEU A 271 0.09 -9.79 -8.27
C LEU A 271 -1.08 -10.74 -8.56
N VAL A 272 -2.24 -10.49 -7.95
CA VAL A 272 -3.48 -11.25 -8.24
C VAL A 272 -3.97 -10.89 -9.63
N LEU A 273 -4.14 -11.91 -10.47
CA LEU A 273 -4.52 -11.74 -11.88
C LEU A 273 -5.91 -12.28 -12.16
N GLU A 274 -6.74 -11.45 -12.79
CA GLU A 274 -8.03 -11.85 -13.36
C GLU A 274 -7.93 -11.86 -14.89
N PRO A 275 -7.93 -13.05 -15.54
CA PRO A 275 -7.93 -13.16 -16.99
C PRO A 275 -9.15 -12.47 -17.63
N ILE A 276 -8.90 -11.44 -18.44
CA ILE A 276 -9.95 -10.81 -19.27
C ILE A 276 -10.14 -11.63 -20.55
N ASN A 277 -9.03 -12.13 -21.12
CA ASN A 277 -9.02 -12.99 -22.30
C ASN A 277 -7.73 -13.84 -22.34
N ASN A 278 -7.42 -14.46 -23.47
CA ASN A 278 -6.25 -15.34 -23.61
C ASN A 278 -4.90 -14.61 -23.63
N THR A 279 -4.85 -13.28 -23.66
CA THR A 279 -3.58 -12.53 -23.72
C THR A 279 -3.52 -11.35 -22.75
N VAL A 280 -4.60 -11.03 -22.05
CA VAL A 280 -4.65 -9.92 -21.09
C VAL A 280 -5.28 -10.39 -19.79
N ALA A 281 -4.61 -10.11 -18.67
CA ALA A 281 -5.14 -10.27 -17.33
C ALA A 281 -5.03 -8.95 -16.57
N LYS A 282 -6.09 -8.57 -15.87
CA LYS A 282 -6.12 -7.39 -15.00
C LYS A 282 -5.36 -7.70 -13.71
N ILE A 283 -4.62 -6.72 -13.20
CA ILE A 283 -4.03 -6.77 -11.85
C ILE A 283 -5.12 -6.30 -10.87
N CYS A 284 -5.60 -7.21 -10.01
CA CYS A 284 -6.65 -6.97 -9.02
C CYS A 284 -6.12 -6.26 -7.77
N ALA A 285 -7.01 -5.99 -6.79
CA ALA A 285 -6.79 -5.14 -5.61
C ALA A 285 -6.86 -3.63 -5.89
N LEU A 286 -6.72 -2.86 -4.81
CA LEU A 286 -6.71 -1.40 -4.77
C LEU A 286 -5.30 -0.89 -4.44
N GLY A 287 -5.03 0.38 -4.75
CA GLY A 287 -3.76 1.04 -4.43
C GLY A 287 -2.73 1.01 -5.55
N ARG A 288 -1.46 1.20 -5.18
CA ARG A 288 -0.36 1.39 -6.13
C ARG A 288 -0.16 0.17 -7.02
N ASP A 289 0.07 0.45 -8.30
CA ASP A 289 0.35 -0.53 -9.35
C ASP A 289 -0.78 -1.54 -9.64
N LYS A 290 -1.98 -1.29 -9.08
CA LYS A 290 -3.20 -2.08 -9.32
C LYS A 290 -4.10 -1.42 -10.38
N GLY A 291 -5.06 -2.18 -10.92
CA GLY A 291 -5.92 -1.72 -12.02
C GLY A 291 -5.23 -1.69 -13.40
N GLY A 292 -3.92 -1.92 -13.45
CA GLY A 292 -3.18 -2.19 -14.69
C GLY A 292 -3.42 -3.60 -15.22
N ALA A 293 -2.56 -4.04 -16.14
CA ALA A 293 -2.67 -5.35 -16.75
C ALA A 293 -1.31 -6.03 -16.97
N VAL A 294 -1.34 -7.35 -16.93
CA VAL A 294 -0.30 -8.24 -17.45
C VAL A 294 -0.74 -8.69 -18.85
N GLN A 295 0.16 -8.59 -19.82
CA GLN A 295 -0.14 -8.94 -21.21
C GLN A 295 0.81 -10.00 -21.76
N MET A 296 0.30 -10.91 -22.57
CA MET A 296 1.10 -11.82 -23.39
C MET A 296 1.34 -11.17 -24.75
N MET A 297 2.61 -10.97 -25.09
CA MET A 297 3.07 -10.30 -26.30
C MET A 297 3.92 -11.26 -27.14
N THR A 298 3.86 -11.17 -28.47
CA THR A 298 4.80 -11.87 -29.35
C THR A 298 5.90 -10.90 -29.79
N VAL A 299 7.15 -11.18 -29.43
CA VAL A 299 8.32 -10.38 -29.79
C VAL A 299 9.33 -11.32 -30.45
N ASN A 300 9.71 -11.01 -31.69
CA ASN A 300 10.62 -11.84 -32.50
C ASN A 300 10.18 -13.32 -32.62
N GLY A 301 8.87 -13.58 -32.62
CA GLY A 301 8.30 -14.93 -32.69
C GLY A 301 8.22 -15.68 -31.36
N GLU A 302 8.70 -15.07 -30.25
CA GLU A 302 8.61 -15.64 -28.91
C GLU A 302 7.49 -14.96 -28.11
N GLU A 303 6.70 -15.76 -27.39
CA GLU A 303 5.69 -15.23 -26.46
C GLU A 303 6.38 -14.76 -25.16
N GLN A 304 6.05 -13.55 -24.70
CA GLN A 304 6.64 -12.90 -23.55
C GLN A 304 5.55 -12.26 -22.68
N ILE A 305 5.80 -12.19 -21.37
CA ILE A 305 4.97 -11.43 -20.43
C ILE A 305 5.41 -9.97 -20.49
N GLN A 306 4.45 -9.05 -20.62
CA GLN A 306 4.64 -7.62 -20.44
C GLN A 306 4.02 -7.17 -19.12
N LEU A 307 4.82 -6.46 -18.30
CA LEU A 307 4.41 -5.84 -17.04
C LEU A 307 5.12 -4.49 -16.91
N TRP A 308 4.37 -3.39 -16.75
CA TRP A 308 4.89 -2.02 -16.56
C TRP A 308 5.98 -1.58 -17.55
N GLY A 309 5.91 -2.05 -18.79
CA GLY A 309 6.88 -1.75 -19.86
C GLY A 309 8.07 -2.73 -19.95
N SER A 310 8.28 -3.57 -18.93
CA SER A 310 9.25 -4.66 -18.97
C SER A 310 8.69 -5.87 -19.73
N LEU A 311 9.57 -6.56 -20.45
CA LEU A 311 9.27 -7.80 -21.15
C LEU A 311 10.02 -8.96 -20.49
N TYR A 312 9.34 -10.09 -20.33
CA TYR A 312 9.87 -11.28 -19.70
C TYR A 312 9.65 -12.50 -20.59
N LYS A 313 10.71 -13.24 -20.90
CA LYS A 313 10.65 -14.44 -21.76
C LYS A 313 10.96 -15.70 -20.96
N LYS A 314 10.49 -16.86 -21.43
CA LYS A 314 10.92 -18.14 -20.84
C LYS A 314 12.42 -18.34 -21.07
N PRO A 315 13.14 -18.93 -20.09
CA PRO A 315 14.58 -19.20 -20.20
C PRO A 315 14.93 -20.23 -21.28
#